data_AF-A0A7V2S7Z6-F1
#
_entry.id   AF-A0A7V2S7Z6-F1
#
_cell.length_a   1.000
_cell.length_b   1.000
_cell.length_c   1.000
_cell.angle_alpha   90.00
_cell.angle_beta   90.00
_cell.angle_gamma   90.00
#
_symmetry.space_group_name_H-M   'P 1'
#
loop_
_entity.id
_entity.type
_entity.pdbx_description
1 polymer ?
#
loop_
_entity_poly.entity_id
_entity_poly.type
_entity_poly.pdbx_seq_one_letter_code
_entity_poly.pdbx_strand_id
1 'polypeptide(L)'
;MQAINKSKKVATTTLLLATAFFSMNLFAANECKVKYQYNQSNGSKKVKYLYLNSGQVRSVNQSRIDYVKNLRAREIKLYMKNNLTGGTYTKNLRQNKVDPAVGYHLVNVRLNSVRCLTSNSATALDVLVQQFKNAGKSAAWIAAHLKNTLHQSASQVAHWLKVAGFTANQVASALKSAFNATAKQTMTILKNVFNMSKQAAAAALKTAGYAMSQVASALKDVFNATAKQVATILKNVFNASSQAIATALKVAGYAIGQVASALKDVLHASVQQAATILKNVFNASSQAIAAALKAAGYAIGQVASALKDVLHASVQQAATILKNVFNASYKVIARALKAAGYTLSQIASVIKDMYNLTASNLAKALRYAGYTANQIAAQIKARFNAKIAQVASALKAAGYVIDVTAKAIKEVFHATATDVAKALYSVYRAPAKVIEKILNDLHYSPAQIKTAMRSYRGIRNIRTIRRTKG
;
A
#
# COMPACT_ATOMS: atom_id res chain seq x y z
N MET A 1 -52.63 -13.54 -43.45
CA MET A 1 -52.03 -14.89 -43.25
C MET A 1 -50.69 -15.09 -44.02
N GLN A 2 -49.80 -14.10 -44.12
CA GLN A 2 -48.49 -14.26 -44.80
C GLN A 2 -47.25 -13.77 -44.01
N ALA A 3 -47.41 -13.23 -42.79
CA ALA A 3 -46.28 -12.73 -42.00
C ALA A 3 -45.68 -13.75 -41.00
N ILE A 4 -46.32 -14.89 -40.76
CA ILE A 4 -45.90 -15.87 -39.74
C ILE A 4 -44.91 -16.92 -40.30
N ASN A 5 -44.77 -17.04 -41.62
CA ASN A 5 -43.96 -18.10 -42.23
C ASN A 5 -42.47 -17.75 -42.47
N LYS A 6 -42.07 -16.48 -42.30
CA LYS A 6 -40.65 -16.07 -42.41
C LYS A 6 -39.87 -16.25 -41.09
N SER A 7 -40.50 -16.18 -39.91
CA SER A 7 -39.78 -16.34 -38.63
C SER A 7 -39.47 -17.81 -38.31
N LYS A 8 -40.33 -18.75 -38.73
CA LYS A 8 -40.06 -20.19 -38.58
C LYS A 8 -38.90 -20.64 -39.47
N LYS A 9 -38.78 -20.14 -40.71
CA LYS A 9 -37.68 -20.52 -41.63
C LYS A 9 -36.30 -20.05 -41.14
N VAL A 10 -36.21 -18.89 -40.47
CA VAL A 10 -34.93 -18.40 -39.90
C VAL A 10 -34.56 -19.19 -38.62
N ALA A 11 -35.55 -19.58 -37.81
CA ALA A 11 -35.32 -20.40 -36.61
C ALA A 11 -34.90 -21.84 -36.94
N THR A 12 -35.49 -22.50 -37.95
CA THR A 12 -35.06 -23.85 -38.36
C THR A 12 -33.74 -23.86 -39.13
N THR A 13 -33.42 -22.83 -39.92
CA THR A 13 -32.11 -22.78 -40.61
C THR A 13 -30.94 -22.56 -39.63
N THR A 14 -31.19 -21.87 -38.50
CA THR A 14 -30.18 -21.67 -37.45
C THR A 14 -30.01 -22.92 -36.56
N LEU A 15 -31.07 -23.73 -36.41
CA LEU A 15 -31.02 -25.00 -35.65
C LEU A 15 -30.44 -26.16 -36.48
N LEU A 16 -30.61 -26.16 -37.81
CA LEU A 16 -30.02 -27.16 -38.71
C LEU A 16 -28.52 -26.97 -38.98
N LEU A 17 -27.97 -25.76 -38.80
CA LEU A 17 -26.51 -25.57 -38.80
C LEU A 17 -25.86 -25.99 -37.46
N ALA A 18 -26.61 -26.09 -36.38
CA ALA A 18 -26.08 -26.49 -35.07
C ALA A 18 -25.99 -28.02 -34.90
N THR A 19 -26.81 -28.80 -35.60
CA THR A 19 -26.72 -30.27 -35.64
C THR A 19 -25.81 -30.79 -36.76
N ALA A 20 -25.55 -30.01 -37.81
CA ALA A 20 -24.61 -30.39 -38.87
C ALA A 20 -23.12 -30.28 -38.49
N PHE A 21 -22.79 -29.63 -37.37
CA PHE A 21 -21.42 -29.62 -36.83
C PHE A 21 -21.13 -30.73 -35.81
N PHE A 22 -22.15 -31.52 -35.44
CA PHE A 22 -22.02 -32.62 -34.48
C PHE A 22 -22.04 -34.02 -35.11
N SER A 23 -21.71 -34.08 -36.40
CA SER A 23 -21.44 -35.32 -37.14
C SER A 23 -20.19 -35.20 -38.01
N MET A 24 -19.19 -34.44 -37.56
CA MET A 24 -17.84 -34.64 -38.05
C MET A 24 -17.08 -35.52 -37.06
N ASN A 25 -17.01 -36.80 -37.40
CA ASN A 25 -15.82 -37.59 -37.16
C ASN A 25 -14.60 -36.82 -37.72
N LEU A 26 -14.04 -35.89 -36.95
CA LEU A 26 -12.80 -35.21 -37.30
C LEU A 26 -11.62 -35.99 -36.70
N PHE A 27 -11.57 -37.29 -37.01
CA PHE A 27 -10.28 -37.93 -37.23
C PHE A 27 -9.80 -37.40 -38.58
N ALA A 28 -9.07 -36.28 -38.57
CA ALA A 28 -8.28 -35.92 -39.74
C ALA A 28 -7.29 -37.07 -39.95
N ALA A 29 -7.57 -37.97 -40.89
CA ALA A 29 -6.61 -38.99 -41.26
C ALA A 29 -5.40 -38.29 -41.91
N ASN A 30 -4.18 -38.72 -41.58
CA ASN A 30 -2.92 -38.28 -42.18
C ASN A 30 -2.51 -36.82 -41.88
N GLU A 31 -2.59 -36.40 -40.62
CA GLU A 31 -2.18 -35.05 -40.15
C GLU A 31 -0.68 -34.75 -40.31
N CYS A 32 0.17 -35.76 -40.39
CA CYS A 32 1.57 -35.63 -40.75
C CYS A 32 1.85 -36.28 -42.11
N LYS A 33 2.60 -35.56 -42.97
CA LYS A 33 3.12 -36.07 -44.25
C LYS A 33 4.62 -35.86 -44.29
N VAL A 34 5.36 -36.95 -44.35
CA VAL A 34 6.83 -36.94 -44.33
C VAL A 34 7.35 -37.46 -45.66
N LYS A 35 8.22 -36.68 -46.31
CA LYS A 35 8.93 -37.07 -47.52
C LYS A 35 10.36 -37.43 -47.15
N TYR A 36 10.83 -38.61 -47.51
CA TYR A 36 12.23 -38.98 -47.31
C TYR A 36 12.84 -39.59 -48.57
N GLN A 37 14.15 -39.39 -48.76
CA GLN A 37 14.93 -39.91 -49.87
C GLN A 37 16.08 -40.75 -49.34
N TYR A 38 16.41 -41.83 -50.06
CA TYR A 38 17.55 -42.68 -49.72
C TYR A 38 18.27 -43.22 -50.96
N ASN A 39 19.55 -43.54 -50.80
CA ASN A 39 20.40 -44.12 -51.84
C ASN A 39 20.32 -45.65 -51.82
N GLN A 40 20.08 -46.26 -52.99
CA GLN A 40 20.05 -47.71 -53.17
C GLN A 40 21.46 -48.27 -53.43
N SER A 41 21.63 -49.59 -53.27
CA SER A 41 22.92 -50.27 -53.46
C SER A 41 23.50 -50.09 -54.86
N ASN A 42 22.65 -49.95 -55.87
CA ASN A 42 23.00 -49.67 -57.27
C ASN A 42 23.23 -48.17 -57.57
N GLY A 43 23.32 -47.31 -56.55
CA GLY A 43 23.59 -45.87 -56.71
C GLY A 43 22.36 -45.02 -57.05
N SER A 44 21.20 -45.61 -57.35
CA SER A 44 19.98 -44.84 -57.64
C SER A 44 19.36 -44.20 -56.38
N LYS A 45 18.64 -43.09 -56.57
CA LYS A 45 17.94 -42.37 -55.49
C LYS A 45 16.46 -42.71 -55.52
N LYS A 46 15.88 -43.04 -54.35
CA LYS A 46 14.44 -43.34 -54.22
C LYS A 46 13.78 -42.43 -53.19
N VAL A 47 12.61 -41.91 -53.54
CA VAL A 47 11.79 -41.04 -52.68
C VAL A 47 10.56 -41.81 -52.20
N LYS A 48 10.22 -41.67 -50.92
CA LYS A 48 9.01 -42.24 -50.31
C LYS A 48 8.26 -41.20 -49.49
N TYR A 49 6.97 -41.45 -49.30
CA TYR A 49 6.09 -40.67 -48.46
C TYR A 49 5.54 -41.52 -47.32
N LEU A 50 5.46 -40.92 -46.15
CA LEU A 50 4.87 -41.51 -44.96
C LEU A 50 3.72 -40.62 -44.49
N TYR A 51 2.58 -41.25 -44.21
CA TYR A 51 1.40 -40.60 -43.69
C TYR A 51 1.12 -41.16 -42.29
N LEU A 52 0.93 -40.26 -41.32
CA LEU A 52 0.68 -40.63 -39.93
C LEU A 52 -0.44 -39.77 -39.36
N ASN A 53 -1.25 -40.37 -38.48
CA ASN A 53 -2.18 -39.66 -37.62
C ASN A 53 -1.44 -39.07 -36.41
N SER A 54 -2.04 -38.07 -35.74
CA SER A 54 -1.55 -37.52 -34.48
C SER A 54 -1.20 -38.61 -33.48
N GLY A 55 0.00 -38.51 -32.89
CA GLY A 55 0.52 -39.45 -31.90
C GLY A 55 1.05 -40.77 -32.45
N GLN A 56 0.73 -41.10 -33.70
CA GLN A 56 1.16 -42.35 -34.33
C GLN A 56 2.68 -42.36 -34.55
N VAL A 57 3.29 -43.51 -34.24
CA VAL A 57 4.66 -43.84 -34.60
C VAL A 57 4.62 -44.85 -35.75
N ARG A 58 5.42 -44.64 -36.80
CA ARG A 58 5.63 -45.64 -37.84
C ARG A 58 7.10 -46.00 -37.94
N SER A 59 7.36 -47.29 -37.98
CA SER A 59 8.67 -47.84 -38.30
C SER A 59 8.98 -47.63 -39.78
N VAL A 60 10.22 -47.27 -40.08
CA VAL A 60 10.73 -47.04 -41.44
C VAL A 60 11.94 -47.94 -41.73
N ASN A 61 12.86 -48.06 -40.77
CA ASN A 61 14.07 -48.89 -40.85
C ASN A 61 14.88 -48.76 -42.14
N GLN A 62 14.94 -47.55 -42.71
CA GLN A 62 15.63 -47.30 -43.99
C GLN A 62 17.02 -46.70 -43.75
N SER A 63 18.03 -47.31 -44.35
CA SER A 63 19.44 -46.84 -44.28
C SER A 63 19.80 -46.02 -45.52
N ARG A 64 20.94 -45.30 -45.45
CA ARG A 64 21.44 -44.40 -46.51
C ARG A 64 20.47 -43.26 -46.81
N ILE A 65 19.88 -42.68 -45.77
CA ILE A 65 18.99 -41.52 -45.86
C ILE A 65 19.78 -40.32 -46.38
N ASP A 66 19.24 -39.66 -47.41
CA ASP A 66 19.77 -38.42 -47.99
C ASP A 66 19.13 -37.22 -47.29
N TYR A 67 17.80 -37.22 -47.19
CA TYR A 67 17.04 -36.25 -46.40
C TYR A 67 15.67 -36.76 -45.94
N VAL A 68 15.11 -36.07 -44.95
CA VAL A 68 13.74 -36.20 -44.44
C VAL A 68 13.11 -34.80 -44.31
N LYS A 69 11.94 -34.58 -44.91
CA LYS A 69 11.21 -33.30 -44.90
C LYS A 69 9.79 -33.46 -44.37
N ASN A 70 9.39 -32.56 -43.48
CA ASN A 70 7.99 -32.45 -43.05
C ASN A 70 7.21 -31.55 -44.01
N LEU A 71 6.10 -32.05 -44.57
CA LEU A 71 5.28 -31.32 -45.54
C LEU A 71 3.99 -30.74 -44.94
N ARG A 72 3.68 -31.03 -43.67
CA ARG A 72 2.45 -30.58 -42.99
C ARG A 72 2.77 -29.69 -41.79
N ALA A 73 1.76 -28.97 -41.31
CA ALA A 73 1.87 -28.04 -40.20
C ALA A 73 2.40 -28.72 -38.93
N ARG A 74 1.88 -29.91 -38.61
CA ARG A 74 2.15 -30.65 -37.36
C ARG A 74 3.60 -31.15 -37.30
N GLU A 75 4.29 -30.86 -36.20
CA GLU A 75 5.69 -31.26 -35.98
C GLU A 75 5.84 -32.78 -35.92
N ILE A 76 6.94 -33.28 -36.48
CA ILE A 76 7.31 -34.70 -36.44
C ILE A 76 8.60 -34.86 -35.64
N LYS A 77 8.75 -36.00 -34.96
CA LYS A 77 9.99 -36.42 -34.32
C LYS A 77 10.58 -37.61 -35.07
N LEU A 78 11.81 -37.45 -35.53
CA LEU A 78 12.61 -38.47 -36.20
C LEU A 78 13.43 -39.24 -35.17
N TYR A 79 13.52 -40.56 -35.33
CA TYR A 79 14.41 -41.43 -34.55
C TYR A 79 15.46 -42.02 -35.50
N MET A 80 16.70 -41.58 -35.34
CA MET A 80 17.79 -41.81 -36.28
C MET A 80 18.92 -42.60 -35.62
N LYS A 81 19.66 -43.37 -36.41
CA LYS A 81 20.87 -44.09 -35.98
C LYS A 81 22.01 -43.80 -36.97
N ASN A 82 23.17 -43.39 -36.44
CA ASN A 82 24.39 -43.34 -37.21
C ASN A 82 24.93 -44.77 -37.36
N ASN A 83 25.05 -45.27 -38.59
CA ASN A 83 25.50 -46.64 -38.83
C ASN A 83 27.03 -46.81 -38.72
N LEU A 84 27.81 -45.72 -38.73
CA LEU A 84 29.26 -45.76 -38.53
C LEU A 84 29.62 -45.83 -37.04
N THR A 85 28.96 -45.03 -36.21
CA THR A 85 29.27 -44.94 -34.77
C THR A 85 28.31 -45.74 -33.89
N GLY A 86 27.23 -46.27 -34.44
CA GLY A 86 26.18 -46.97 -33.69
C GLY A 86 25.26 -46.07 -32.85
N GLY A 87 25.59 -44.78 -32.67
CA GLY A 87 24.84 -43.84 -31.84
C GLY A 87 23.46 -43.49 -32.38
N THR A 88 22.48 -43.34 -31.48
CA THR A 88 21.11 -42.93 -31.82
C THR A 88 20.88 -41.46 -31.46
N TYR A 89 20.02 -40.79 -32.23
CA TYR A 89 19.63 -39.41 -31.96
C TYR A 89 18.20 -39.14 -32.42
N THR A 90 17.61 -38.06 -31.92
CA THR A 90 16.27 -37.63 -32.34
C THR A 90 16.28 -36.19 -32.84
N LYS A 91 15.41 -35.89 -33.80
CA LYS A 91 15.27 -34.55 -34.38
C LYS A 91 13.81 -34.19 -34.57
N ASN A 92 13.40 -33.02 -34.10
CA ASN A 92 12.07 -32.49 -34.38
C ASN A 92 12.10 -31.64 -35.65
N LEU A 93 11.11 -31.83 -36.53
CA LEU A 93 10.95 -31.07 -37.77
C LEU A 93 9.58 -30.40 -37.84
N ARG A 94 9.59 -29.07 -37.80
CA ARG A 94 8.43 -28.20 -38.08
C ARG A 94 8.07 -28.20 -39.57
N GLN A 95 6.93 -27.61 -39.91
CA GLN A 95 6.44 -27.52 -41.29
C GLN A 95 7.51 -27.01 -42.27
N ASN A 96 7.62 -27.71 -43.40
CA ASN A 96 8.53 -27.39 -44.50
C ASN A 96 10.03 -27.41 -44.15
N LYS A 97 10.42 -27.86 -42.96
CA LYS A 97 11.81 -28.07 -42.58
C LYS A 97 12.31 -29.45 -43.01
N VAL A 98 13.60 -29.52 -43.33
CA VAL A 98 14.32 -30.70 -43.82
C VAL A 98 15.50 -31.02 -42.90
N ASP A 99 15.76 -32.31 -42.69
CA ASP A 99 16.96 -32.85 -42.06
C ASP A 99 17.70 -33.70 -43.11
N PRO A 100 19.01 -33.48 -43.34
CA PRO A 100 19.82 -32.43 -42.76
C PRO A 100 19.51 -31.08 -43.43
N ALA A 101 19.70 -29.98 -42.71
CA ALA A 101 19.41 -28.64 -43.22
C ALA A 101 20.35 -28.18 -44.36
N VAL A 102 21.55 -28.77 -44.45
CA VAL A 102 22.63 -28.37 -45.37
C VAL A 102 22.79 -29.31 -46.58
N GLY A 103 21.74 -30.06 -46.94
CA GLY A 103 21.66 -30.76 -48.23
C GLY A 103 21.84 -32.28 -48.16
N TYR A 104 22.84 -32.80 -47.45
CA TYR A 104 23.07 -34.25 -47.33
C TYR A 104 23.76 -34.64 -46.00
N HIS A 105 23.57 -35.89 -45.56
CA HIS A 105 24.27 -36.42 -44.40
C HIS A 105 25.68 -36.87 -44.80
N LEU A 106 26.71 -36.42 -44.09
CA LEU A 106 28.12 -36.80 -44.33
C LEU A 106 28.43 -38.27 -44.02
N VAL A 107 27.50 -38.97 -43.36
CA VAL A 107 27.65 -40.33 -42.88
C VAL A 107 26.39 -41.14 -43.18
N ASN A 108 26.51 -42.47 -43.23
CA ASN A 108 25.35 -43.34 -43.45
C ASN A 108 24.41 -43.31 -42.23
N VAL A 109 23.28 -42.64 -42.40
CA VAL A 109 22.22 -42.55 -41.38
C VAL A 109 21.07 -43.49 -41.72
N ARG A 110 20.55 -44.17 -40.69
CA ARG A 110 19.31 -44.94 -40.74
C ARG A 110 18.18 -44.17 -40.04
N LEU A 111 17.05 -44.03 -40.73
CA LEU A 111 15.78 -43.59 -40.14
C LEU A 111 15.04 -44.82 -39.61
N ASN A 112 15.00 -44.97 -38.29
CA ASN A 112 14.37 -46.12 -37.64
C ASN A 112 12.85 -45.94 -37.61
N SER A 113 12.38 -44.80 -37.09
CA SER A 113 10.96 -44.51 -36.99
C SER A 113 10.68 -43.02 -37.02
N VAL A 114 9.42 -42.68 -37.28
CA VAL A 114 8.90 -41.32 -37.27
C VAL A 114 7.67 -41.27 -36.38
N ARG A 115 7.60 -40.30 -35.48
CA ARG A 115 6.41 -40.00 -34.68
C ARG A 115 5.78 -38.71 -35.14
N CYS A 116 4.49 -38.74 -35.45
CA CYS A 116 3.68 -37.54 -35.58
C CYS A 116 3.38 -37.02 -34.18
N LEU A 117 3.83 -35.81 -33.83
CA LEU A 117 3.63 -35.30 -32.49
C LEU A 117 2.15 -34.96 -32.28
N THR A 118 1.64 -35.24 -31.08
CA THR A 118 0.25 -34.95 -30.73
C THR A 118 -0.03 -33.45 -30.65
N SER A 119 0.97 -32.60 -30.86
CA SER A 119 0.82 -31.15 -30.82
C SER A 119 1.82 -30.42 -31.74
N ASN A 120 1.34 -29.39 -32.46
CA ASN A 120 1.99 -28.07 -32.45
C ASN A 120 1.29 -27.29 -31.34
N SER A 121 1.57 -27.63 -30.07
CA SER A 121 0.90 -27.11 -28.86
C SER A 121 -0.53 -26.53 -29.02
N ALA A 122 -1.45 -27.27 -29.64
CA ALA A 122 -2.85 -26.87 -29.80
C ALA A 122 -3.72 -28.14 -29.80
N THR A 123 -4.57 -28.27 -28.78
CA THR A 123 -5.64 -29.27 -28.63
C THR A 123 -6.81 -29.01 -29.59
N ALA A 124 -7.75 -29.94 -29.72
CA ALA A 124 -8.97 -29.73 -30.54
C ALA A 124 -9.76 -28.47 -30.11
N LEU A 125 -9.76 -28.15 -28.81
CA LEU A 125 -10.38 -26.92 -28.30
C LEU A 125 -9.60 -25.66 -28.71
N ASP A 126 -8.27 -25.71 -28.80
CA ASP A 126 -7.47 -24.57 -29.26
C ASP A 126 -7.83 -24.19 -30.70
N VAL A 127 -8.01 -25.20 -31.56
CA VAL A 127 -8.43 -25.00 -32.97
C VAL A 127 -9.83 -24.39 -33.03
N LEU A 128 -10.76 -24.89 -32.21
CA LEU A 128 -12.13 -24.37 -32.15
C LEU A 128 -12.17 -22.91 -31.69
N VAL A 129 -11.43 -22.56 -30.64
CA VAL A 129 -11.37 -21.18 -30.13
C VAL A 129 -10.77 -20.22 -31.15
N GLN A 130 -9.74 -20.67 -31.88
CA GLN A 130 -9.15 -19.90 -32.99
C GLN A 130 -10.13 -19.69 -34.15
N GLN A 131 -10.91 -20.71 -34.51
CA GLN A 131 -11.96 -20.59 -35.53
C GLN A 131 -13.03 -19.57 -35.12
N PHE A 132 -13.50 -19.61 -33.86
CA PHE A 132 -14.45 -18.60 -33.37
C PHE A 132 -13.87 -17.19 -33.38
N LYS A 133 -12.60 -17.02 -33.00
CA LYS A 133 -11.92 -15.72 -33.08
C LYS A 133 -11.84 -15.21 -34.51
N ASN A 134 -11.42 -16.06 -35.46
CA ASN A 134 -11.33 -15.71 -36.87
C ASN A 134 -12.71 -15.40 -37.50
N ALA A 135 -13.77 -15.99 -36.95
CA ALA A 135 -15.16 -15.66 -37.29
C ALA A 135 -15.68 -14.38 -36.61
N GLY A 136 -14.80 -13.59 -35.98
CA GLY A 136 -15.14 -12.30 -35.37
C GLY A 136 -15.86 -12.40 -34.02
N LYS A 137 -15.91 -13.58 -33.38
CA LYS A 137 -16.56 -13.73 -32.07
C LYS A 137 -15.71 -13.09 -30.96
N SER A 138 -16.37 -12.40 -30.04
CA SER A 138 -15.71 -11.77 -28.89
C SER A 138 -15.28 -12.81 -27.85
N ALA A 139 -14.29 -12.47 -27.03
CA ALA A 139 -13.87 -13.31 -25.90
C ALA A 139 -15.03 -13.65 -24.96
N ALA A 140 -15.95 -12.70 -24.74
CA ALA A 140 -17.14 -12.91 -23.90
C ALA A 140 -18.10 -13.94 -24.48
N TRP A 141 -18.34 -13.88 -25.80
CA TRP A 141 -19.17 -14.86 -26.49
C TRP A 141 -18.53 -16.24 -26.43
N ILE A 142 -17.23 -16.34 -26.74
CA ILE A 142 -16.50 -17.60 -26.72
C ILE A 142 -16.50 -18.19 -25.31
N ALA A 143 -16.26 -17.38 -24.28
CA ALA A 143 -16.30 -17.83 -22.89
C ALA A 143 -17.67 -18.38 -22.49
N ALA A 144 -18.76 -17.70 -22.88
CA ALA A 144 -20.12 -18.17 -22.62
C ALA A 144 -20.42 -19.48 -23.34
N HIS A 145 -19.98 -19.63 -24.59
CA HIS A 145 -20.14 -20.85 -25.36
C HIS A 145 -19.37 -22.03 -24.75
N LEU A 146 -18.10 -21.84 -24.41
CA LEU A 146 -17.27 -22.88 -23.77
C LEU A 146 -17.81 -23.28 -22.39
N LYS A 147 -18.36 -22.33 -21.62
CA LYS A 147 -19.03 -22.60 -20.35
C LYS A 147 -20.31 -23.43 -20.55
N ASN A 148 -21.21 -22.98 -21.41
CA ASN A 148 -22.56 -23.52 -21.47
C ASN A 148 -22.65 -24.81 -22.30
N THR A 149 -21.83 -24.94 -23.35
CA THR A 149 -21.90 -26.07 -24.28
C THR A 149 -20.86 -27.15 -23.93
N LEU A 150 -19.68 -26.75 -23.48
CA LEU A 150 -18.58 -27.67 -23.19
C LEU A 150 -18.29 -27.83 -21.70
N HIS A 151 -19.10 -27.20 -20.83
CA HIS A 151 -18.98 -27.28 -19.37
C HIS A 151 -17.58 -26.98 -18.82
N GLN A 152 -16.85 -26.08 -19.49
CA GLN A 152 -15.48 -25.76 -19.14
C GLN A 152 -15.38 -24.80 -17.95
N SER A 153 -14.36 -24.98 -17.11
CA SER A 153 -14.10 -24.07 -16.00
C SER A 153 -13.53 -22.73 -16.46
N ALA A 154 -13.69 -21.70 -15.63
CA ALA A 154 -13.20 -20.35 -15.90
C ALA A 154 -11.68 -20.30 -16.16
N SER A 155 -10.88 -21.10 -15.45
CA SER A 155 -9.42 -21.14 -15.63
C SER A 155 -9.03 -21.77 -16.97
N GLN A 156 -9.70 -22.83 -17.37
CA GLN A 156 -9.48 -23.48 -18.66
C GLN A 156 -9.87 -22.54 -19.82
N VAL A 157 -11.05 -21.91 -19.72
CA VAL A 157 -11.49 -20.89 -20.70
C VAL A 157 -10.50 -19.74 -20.82
N ALA A 158 -9.99 -19.22 -19.70
CA ALA A 158 -8.98 -18.17 -19.74
C ALA A 158 -7.67 -18.61 -20.41
N HIS A 159 -7.25 -19.87 -20.20
CA HIS A 159 -6.08 -20.44 -20.87
C HIS A 159 -6.26 -20.47 -22.39
N TRP A 160 -7.38 -21.00 -22.87
CA TRP A 160 -7.65 -21.04 -24.31
C TRP A 160 -7.79 -19.67 -24.94
N LEU A 161 -8.45 -18.72 -24.27
CA LEU A 161 -8.52 -17.36 -24.76
C LEU A 161 -7.14 -16.69 -24.82
N LYS A 162 -6.26 -16.96 -23.84
CA LYS A 162 -4.86 -16.51 -23.86
C LYS A 162 -4.10 -17.10 -25.05
N VAL A 163 -4.16 -18.41 -25.25
CA VAL A 163 -3.50 -19.10 -26.38
C VAL A 163 -4.04 -18.58 -27.71
N ALA A 164 -5.33 -18.25 -27.75
CA ALA A 164 -5.95 -17.61 -28.90
C ALA A 164 -5.52 -16.15 -29.13
N GLY A 165 -4.72 -15.56 -28.24
CA GLY A 165 -4.20 -14.21 -28.35
C GLY A 165 -5.21 -13.12 -27.99
N PHE A 166 -6.21 -13.42 -27.15
CA PHE A 166 -6.99 -12.37 -26.49
C PHE A 166 -6.18 -11.74 -25.36
N THR A 167 -6.34 -10.44 -25.17
CA THR A 167 -5.65 -9.70 -24.11
C THR A 167 -6.21 -10.04 -22.73
N ALA A 168 -5.42 -9.83 -21.68
CA ALA A 168 -5.87 -10.01 -20.30
C ALA A 168 -7.14 -9.21 -19.97
N ASN A 169 -7.28 -8.00 -20.54
CA ASN A 169 -8.48 -7.18 -20.36
C ASN A 169 -9.72 -7.84 -20.97
N GLN A 170 -9.61 -8.33 -22.20
CA GLN A 170 -10.69 -9.05 -22.88
C GLN A 170 -11.08 -10.33 -22.12
N VAL A 171 -10.09 -11.06 -21.62
CA VAL A 171 -10.33 -12.26 -20.81
C VAL A 171 -10.99 -11.91 -19.47
N ALA A 172 -10.53 -10.86 -18.78
CA ALA A 172 -11.15 -10.42 -17.53
C ALA A 172 -12.62 -10.04 -17.71
N SER A 173 -12.95 -9.30 -18.77
CA SER A 173 -14.34 -8.97 -19.11
C SER A 173 -15.16 -10.20 -19.44
N ALA A 174 -14.60 -11.15 -20.21
CA ALA A 174 -15.26 -12.40 -20.57
C ALA A 174 -15.56 -13.27 -19.35
N LEU A 175 -14.62 -13.37 -18.41
CA LEU A 175 -14.81 -14.09 -17.14
C LEU A 175 -15.92 -13.45 -16.31
N LYS A 176 -15.92 -12.12 -16.20
CA LYS A 176 -16.99 -11.41 -15.50
C LYS A 176 -18.35 -11.64 -16.13
N SER A 177 -18.48 -11.52 -17.46
CA SER A 177 -19.78 -11.63 -18.13
C SER A 177 -20.28 -13.07 -18.24
N ALA A 178 -19.43 -14.02 -18.61
CA ALA A 178 -19.84 -15.39 -18.86
C ALA A 178 -19.96 -16.23 -17.57
N PHE A 179 -19.05 -16.00 -16.61
CA PHE A 179 -18.99 -16.79 -15.37
C PHE A 179 -19.54 -16.06 -14.15
N ASN A 180 -19.92 -14.77 -14.26
CA ASN A 180 -20.17 -13.90 -13.11
C ASN A 180 -19.00 -13.95 -12.11
N ALA A 181 -17.76 -14.04 -12.63
CA ALA A 181 -16.58 -14.21 -11.80
C ALA A 181 -16.39 -13.00 -10.88
N THR A 182 -16.06 -13.25 -9.62
CA THR A 182 -15.69 -12.19 -8.67
C THR A 182 -14.32 -11.59 -9.02
N ALA A 183 -14.04 -10.38 -8.54
CA ALA A 183 -12.72 -9.75 -8.71
C ALA A 183 -11.57 -10.66 -8.22
N LYS A 184 -11.77 -11.35 -7.09
CA LYS A 184 -10.80 -12.31 -6.54
C LYS A 184 -10.55 -13.48 -7.49
N GLN A 185 -11.60 -14.13 -7.99
CA GLN A 185 -11.49 -15.24 -8.94
C GLN A 185 -10.79 -14.79 -10.23
N THR A 186 -11.22 -13.67 -10.82
CA THR A 186 -10.62 -13.11 -12.02
C THR A 186 -9.15 -12.76 -11.80
N MET A 187 -8.81 -12.13 -10.67
CA MET A 187 -7.42 -11.80 -10.35
C MET A 187 -6.55 -13.04 -10.15
N THR A 188 -7.05 -14.10 -9.50
CA THR A 188 -6.34 -15.39 -9.38
C THR A 188 -6.07 -16.00 -10.76
N ILE A 189 -7.05 -15.97 -11.65
CA ILE A 189 -6.88 -16.49 -13.02
C ILE A 189 -5.87 -15.66 -13.79
N LEU A 190 -5.93 -14.33 -13.73
CA LEU A 190 -4.95 -13.46 -14.39
C LEU A 190 -3.54 -13.66 -13.85
N LYS A 191 -3.39 -13.81 -12.53
CA LYS A 191 -2.10 -14.14 -11.89
C LYS A 191 -1.56 -15.46 -12.42
N ASN A 192 -2.36 -16.52 -12.43
CA ASN A 192 -1.85 -17.86 -12.72
C ASN A 192 -1.74 -18.15 -14.23
N VAL A 193 -2.69 -17.70 -15.04
CA VAL A 193 -2.74 -17.96 -16.48
C VAL A 193 -1.87 -16.98 -17.26
N PHE A 194 -1.90 -15.69 -16.92
CA PHE A 194 -1.13 -14.66 -17.62
C PHE A 194 0.19 -14.30 -16.92
N ASN A 195 0.48 -14.86 -15.74
CA ASN A 195 1.66 -14.52 -14.93
C ASN A 195 1.77 -13.00 -14.68
N MET A 196 0.64 -12.33 -14.44
CA MET A 196 0.58 -10.88 -14.35
C MET A 196 1.11 -10.33 -13.03
N SER A 197 1.73 -9.16 -13.09
CA SER A 197 2.02 -8.34 -11.92
C SER A 197 0.73 -7.80 -11.27
N LYS A 198 0.83 -7.38 -10.00
CA LYS A 198 -0.26 -6.77 -9.21
C LYS A 198 -0.92 -5.60 -9.95
N GLN A 199 -0.10 -4.68 -10.46
CA GLN A 199 -0.53 -3.48 -11.20
C GLN A 199 -1.27 -3.84 -12.49
N ALA A 200 -0.69 -4.73 -13.29
CA ALA A 200 -1.27 -5.11 -14.57
C ALA A 200 -2.60 -5.87 -14.39
N ALA A 201 -2.67 -6.78 -13.41
CA ALA A 201 -3.91 -7.47 -13.07
C ALA A 201 -4.99 -6.51 -12.58
N ALA A 202 -4.65 -5.54 -11.73
CA ALA A 202 -5.58 -4.50 -11.28
C ALA A 202 -6.11 -3.64 -12.44
N ALA A 203 -5.26 -3.27 -13.39
CA ALA A 203 -5.66 -2.55 -14.59
C ALA A 203 -6.66 -3.35 -15.44
N ALA A 204 -6.41 -4.65 -15.64
CA ALA A 204 -7.34 -5.53 -16.36
C ALA A 204 -8.70 -5.64 -15.65
N LEU A 205 -8.72 -5.73 -14.31
CA LEU A 205 -9.96 -5.71 -13.54
C LEU A 205 -10.70 -4.38 -13.66
N LYS A 206 -9.99 -3.24 -13.63
CA LYS A 206 -10.60 -1.92 -13.87
C LYS A 206 -11.28 -1.88 -15.24
N THR A 207 -10.59 -2.33 -16.30
CA THR A 207 -11.15 -2.38 -17.67
C THR A 207 -12.35 -3.32 -17.77
N ALA A 208 -12.35 -4.44 -17.03
CA ALA A 208 -13.51 -5.33 -16.90
C ALA A 208 -14.66 -4.74 -16.05
N GLY A 209 -14.49 -3.51 -15.54
CA GLY A 209 -15.52 -2.78 -14.79
C GLY A 209 -15.72 -3.28 -13.36
N TYR A 210 -14.72 -3.91 -12.74
CA TYR A 210 -14.78 -4.17 -11.29
C TYR A 210 -14.59 -2.86 -10.52
N ALA A 211 -15.34 -2.71 -9.42
CA ALA A 211 -15.22 -1.54 -8.56
C ALA A 211 -13.86 -1.51 -7.86
N MET A 212 -13.37 -0.30 -7.55
CA MET A 212 -12.07 -0.09 -6.92
C MET A 212 -11.90 -0.86 -5.61
N SER A 213 -12.94 -0.92 -4.78
CA SER A 213 -12.95 -1.70 -3.53
C SER A 213 -12.81 -3.20 -3.78
N GLN A 214 -13.46 -3.73 -4.81
CA GLN A 214 -13.33 -5.14 -5.20
C GLN A 214 -11.91 -5.45 -5.68
N VAL A 215 -11.28 -4.53 -6.43
CA VAL A 215 -9.88 -4.65 -6.84
C VAL A 215 -8.94 -4.58 -5.63
N ALA A 216 -9.19 -3.69 -4.68
CA ALA A 216 -8.42 -3.57 -3.45
C ALA A 216 -8.44 -4.87 -2.63
N SER A 217 -9.63 -5.47 -2.45
CA SER A 217 -9.79 -6.76 -1.77
C SER A 217 -9.10 -7.89 -2.53
N ALA A 218 -9.24 -7.95 -3.86
CA ALA A 218 -8.57 -8.96 -4.66
C ALA A 218 -7.04 -8.86 -4.58
N LEU A 219 -6.48 -7.64 -4.59
CA LEU A 219 -5.05 -7.42 -4.41
C LEU A 219 -4.56 -7.89 -3.05
N LYS A 220 -5.32 -7.62 -1.99
CA LYS A 220 -5.01 -8.13 -0.65
C LYS A 220 -5.04 -9.66 -0.64
N ASP A 221 -6.11 -10.27 -1.10
CA ASP A 221 -6.34 -11.70 -0.96
C ASP A 221 -5.44 -12.57 -1.86
N VAL A 222 -5.23 -12.16 -3.10
CA VAL A 222 -4.54 -12.99 -4.12
C VAL A 222 -3.03 -12.78 -4.09
N PHE A 223 -2.60 -11.57 -3.73
CA PHE A 223 -1.20 -11.17 -3.76
C PHE A 223 -0.62 -10.87 -2.38
N ASN A 224 -1.40 -11.01 -1.31
CA ASN A 224 -1.02 -10.58 0.04
C ASN A 224 -0.45 -9.14 0.04
N ALA A 225 -1.06 -8.27 -0.77
CA ALA A 225 -0.57 -6.91 -0.92
C ALA A 225 -0.71 -6.15 0.41
N THR A 226 0.20 -5.23 0.69
CA THR A 226 0.08 -4.32 1.84
C THR A 226 -0.83 -3.14 1.49
N ALA A 227 -1.36 -2.44 2.51
CA ALA A 227 -2.17 -1.24 2.29
C ALA A 227 -1.45 -0.18 1.44
N LYS A 228 -0.13 -0.02 1.60
CA LYS A 228 0.70 0.91 0.81
C LYS A 228 0.80 0.48 -0.66
N GLN A 229 1.04 -0.81 -0.91
CA GLN A 229 1.08 -1.35 -2.27
C GLN A 229 -0.29 -1.20 -2.96
N VAL A 230 -1.38 -1.53 -2.27
CA VAL A 230 -2.73 -1.33 -2.80
C VAL A 230 -3.00 0.14 -3.06
N ALA A 231 -2.71 1.05 -2.12
CA ALA A 231 -2.87 2.49 -2.33
C ALA A 231 -2.13 3.01 -3.57
N THR A 232 -0.88 2.55 -3.77
CA THR A 232 -0.06 2.92 -4.94
C THR A 232 -0.73 2.46 -6.23
N ILE A 233 -1.18 1.20 -6.26
CA ILE A 233 -1.85 0.63 -7.43
C ILE A 233 -3.16 1.37 -7.71
N LEU A 234 -3.98 1.64 -6.69
CA LEU A 234 -5.26 2.34 -6.88
C LEU A 234 -5.05 3.78 -7.34
N LYS A 235 -4.04 4.48 -6.80
CA LYS A 235 -3.63 5.82 -7.28
C LYS A 235 -3.30 5.77 -8.76
N ASN A 236 -2.44 4.85 -9.18
CA ASN A 236 -1.94 4.79 -10.55
C ASN A 236 -2.97 4.25 -11.55
N VAL A 237 -3.75 3.24 -11.17
CA VAL A 237 -4.70 2.56 -12.07
C VAL A 237 -6.01 3.34 -12.16
N PHE A 238 -6.53 3.82 -11.03
CA PHE A 238 -7.83 4.50 -10.99
C PHE A 238 -7.74 6.02 -11.04
N ASN A 239 -6.56 6.62 -10.86
CA ASN A 239 -6.40 8.06 -10.66
C ASN A 239 -7.33 8.58 -9.54
N ALA A 240 -7.40 7.81 -8.46
CA ALA A 240 -8.36 8.01 -7.38
C ALA A 240 -7.88 9.03 -6.34
N SER A 241 -8.82 9.76 -5.73
CA SER A 241 -8.52 10.66 -4.62
C SER A 241 -8.13 9.87 -3.35
N SER A 242 -7.42 10.54 -2.43
CA SER A 242 -7.00 9.93 -1.16
C SER A 242 -8.16 9.38 -0.34
N GLN A 243 -9.33 10.03 -0.37
CA GLN A 243 -10.53 9.55 0.31
C GLN A 243 -11.09 8.29 -0.35
N ALA A 244 -11.17 8.25 -1.69
CA ALA A 244 -11.64 7.06 -2.41
C ALA A 244 -10.71 5.85 -2.15
N ILE A 245 -9.40 6.08 -2.14
CA ILE A 245 -8.41 5.05 -1.82
C ILE A 245 -8.57 4.56 -0.38
N ALA A 246 -8.71 5.46 0.60
CA ALA A 246 -8.94 5.07 1.99
C ALA A 246 -10.23 4.26 2.18
N THR A 247 -11.32 4.63 1.49
CA THR A 247 -12.56 3.86 1.48
C THR A 247 -12.36 2.47 0.91
N ALA A 248 -11.67 2.35 -0.23
CA ALA A 248 -11.38 1.06 -0.84
C ALA A 248 -10.51 0.17 0.08
N LEU A 249 -9.52 0.75 0.76
CA LEU A 249 -8.69 0.04 1.74
C LEU A 249 -9.49 -0.41 2.97
N LYS A 250 -10.39 0.43 3.50
CA LYS A 250 -11.29 0.05 4.60
C LYS A 250 -12.16 -1.14 4.19
N VAL A 251 -12.78 -1.09 3.00
CA VAL A 251 -13.62 -2.19 2.49
C VAL A 251 -12.81 -3.47 2.26
N ALA A 252 -11.55 -3.36 1.83
CA ALA A 252 -10.62 -4.49 1.76
C ALA A 252 -10.18 -5.02 3.14
N GLY A 253 -10.65 -4.42 4.24
CA GLY A 253 -10.38 -4.84 5.60
C GLY A 253 -8.96 -4.51 6.08
N TYR A 254 -8.36 -3.42 5.60
CA TYR A 254 -7.14 -2.89 6.23
C TYR A 254 -7.50 -2.10 7.48
N ALA A 255 -6.69 -2.26 8.53
CA ALA A 255 -6.87 -1.55 9.79
C ALA A 255 -6.60 -0.04 9.61
N ILE A 256 -7.24 0.79 10.44
CA ILE A 256 -7.15 2.25 10.38
C ILE A 256 -5.70 2.77 10.41
N GLY A 257 -4.80 2.14 11.19
CA GLY A 257 -3.38 2.50 11.23
C GLY A 257 -2.63 2.19 9.93
N GLN A 258 -3.00 1.11 9.24
CA GLN A 258 -2.44 0.77 7.92
C GLN A 258 -2.90 1.77 6.86
N VAL A 259 -4.17 2.20 6.93
CA VAL A 259 -4.72 3.23 6.05
C VAL A 259 -4.09 4.59 6.33
N ALA A 260 -3.91 4.97 7.60
CA ALA A 260 -3.19 6.20 7.98
C ALA A 260 -1.76 6.23 7.44
N SER A 261 -1.06 5.09 7.50
CA SER A 261 0.30 4.95 6.95
C SER A 261 0.31 5.08 5.43
N ALA A 262 -0.69 4.50 4.73
CA ALA A 262 -0.81 4.66 3.28
C ALA A 262 -1.14 6.11 2.89
N LEU A 263 -2.01 6.78 3.65
CA LEU A 263 -2.33 8.20 3.45
C LEU A 263 -1.08 9.08 3.57
N LYS A 264 -0.26 8.86 4.58
CA LYS A 264 0.98 9.62 4.77
C LYS A 264 2.05 9.29 3.73
N ASP A 265 2.38 8.01 3.58
CA ASP A 265 3.62 7.63 2.89
C ASP A 265 3.46 7.52 1.37
N VAL A 266 2.25 7.20 0.88
CA VAL A 266 1.97 7.01 -0.56
C VAL A 266 1.20 8.19 -1.15
N LEU A 267 0.27 8.72 -0.35
CA LEU A 267 -0.61 9.80 -0.77
C LEU A 267 -0.16 11.17 -0.27
N HIS A 268 0.95 11.23 0.50
CA HIS A 268 1.56 12.44 1.03
C HIS A 268 0.56 13.37 1.75
N ALA A 269 -0.43 12.77 2.42
CA ALA A 269 -1.47 13.52 3.11
C ALA A 269 -0.88 14.30 4.29
N SER A 270 -1.30 15.55 4.46
CA SER A 270 -1.05 16.30 5.70
C SER A 270 -1.75 15.63 6.88
N VAL A 271 -1.35 15.96 8.11
CA VAL A 271 -2.02 15.39 9.30
C VAL A 271 -3.50 15.77 9.36
N GLN A 272 -3.86 16.97 8.90
CA GLN A 272 -5.25 17.42 8.83
C GLN A 272 -6.04 16.62 7.79
N GLN A 273 -5.50 16.45 6.58
CA GLN A 273 -6.13 15.65 5.52
C GLN A 273 -6.30 14.19 5.98
N ALA A 274 -5.26 13.59 6.57
CA ALA A 274 -5.32 12.24 7.10
C ALA A 274 -6.38 12.12 8.19
N ALA A 275 -6.40 13.02 9.18
CA ALA A 275 -7.41 13.02 10.24
C ALA A 275 -8.84 13.13 9.71
N THR A 276 -9.08 14.04 8.74
CA THR A 276 -10.38 14.23 8.10
C THR A 276 -10.83 12.97 7.38
N ILE A 277 -9.95 12.38 6.57
CA ILE A 277 -10.25 11.15 5.83
C ILE A 277 -10.54 10.00 6.80
N LEU A 278 -9.71 9.82 7.84
CA LEU A 278 -9.90 8.76 8.82
C LEU A 278 -11.22 8.94 9.60
N LYS A 279 -11.57 10.18 9.99
CA LYS A 279 -12.86 10.51 10.60
C LYS A 279 -14.02 10.12 9.68
N ASN A 280 -13.99 10.56 8.44
CA ASN A 280 -15.09 10.35 7.49
C ASN A 280 -15.23 8.90 7.05
N VAL A 281 -14.12 8.22 6.78
CA VAL A 281 -14.12 6.85 6.25
C VAL A 281 -14.38 5.83 7.34
N PHE A 282 -13.76 5.98 8.52
CA PHE A 282 -13.87 4.99 9.60
C PHE A 282 -14.95 5.31 10.62
N ASN A 283 -15.46 6.55 10.69
CA ASN A 283 -16.30 7.04 11.79
C ASN A 283 -15.68 6.70 13.16
N ALA A 284 -14.35 6.85 13.26
CA ALA A 284 -13.58 6.44 14.42
C ALA A 284 -13.53 7.54 15.48
N SER A 285 -13.35 7.15 16.75
CA SER A 285 -13.17 8.09 17.85
C SER A 285 -11.86 8.88 17.72
N SER A 286 -11.80 10.06 18.35
CA SER A 286 -10.59 10.90 18.32
C SER A 286 -9.35 10.19 18.86
N GLN A 287 -9.51 9.29 19.84
CA GLN A 287 -8.43 8.45 20.35
C GLN A 287 -7.93 7.45 19.31
N ALA A 288 -8.85 6.77 18.60
CA ALA A 288 -8.48 5.82 17.56
C ALA A 288 -7.79 6.51 16.37
N ILE A 289 -8.26 7.70 15.98
CA ILE A 289 -7.62 8.51 14.94
C ILE A 289 -6.22 8.95 15.39
N ALA A 290 -6.06 9.47 16.61
CA ALA A 290 -4.76 9.85 17.14
C ALA A 290 -3.78 8.66 17.20
N ALA A 291 -4.26 7.48 17.59
CA ALA A 291 -3.45 6.26 17.59
C ALA A 291 -3.03 5.85 16.17
N ALA A 292 -3.93 5.95 15.19
CA ALA A 292 -3.63 5.68 13.80
C ALA A 292 -2.60 6.67 13.22
N LEU A 293 -2.73 7.96 13.54
CA LEU A 293 -1.78 9.00 13.12
C LEU A 293 -0.41 8.81 13.79
N LYS A 294 -0.37 8.44 15.07
CA LYS A 294 0.87 8.05 15.76
C LYS A 294 1.53 6.85 15.06
N ALA A 295 0.76 5.80 14.76
CA ALA A 295 1.27 4.60 14.10
C ALA A 295 1.81 4.89 12.68
N ALA A 296 1.21 5.84 11.97
CA ALA A 296 1.72 6.37 10.70
C ALA A 296 2.98 7.25 10.88
N GLY A 297 3.35 7.60 12.12
CA GLY A 297 4.54 8.38 12.44
C GLY A 297 4.34 9.89 12.30
N TYR A 298 3.13 10.43 12.48
CA TYR A 298 2.95 11.87 12.68
C TYR A 298 3.47 12.27 14.06
N ALA A 299 4.11 13.43 14.15
CA ALA A 299 4.66 13.94 15.40
C ALA A 299 3.53 14.33 16.38
N ILE A 300 3.80 14.28 17.68
CA ILE A 300 2.79 14.55 18.72
C ILE A 300 2.15 15.95 18.59
N GLY A 301 2.92 16.97 18.17
CA GLY A 301 2.39 18.31 17.91
C GLY A 301 1.43 18.37 16.72
N GLN A 302 1.72 17.60 15.65
CA GLN A 302 0.83 17.47 14.49
C GLN A 302 -0.47 16.73 14.86
N VAL A 303 -0.37 15.70 15.71
CA VAL A 303 -1.56 15.00 16.20
C VAL A 303 -2.37 15.89 17.13
N ALA A 304 -1.72 16.70 17.98
CA ALA A 304 -2.39 17.69 18.82
C ALA A 304 -3.15 18.75 17.99
N SER A 305 -2.56 19.24 16.89
CA SER A 305 -3.25 20.18 15.99
C SER A 305 -4.43 19.50 15.28
N ALA A 306 -4.27 18.27 14.80
CA ALA A 306 -5.40 17.53 14.20
C ALA A 306 -6.53 17.28 15.20
N LEU A 307 -6.20 16.96 16.46
CA LEU A 307 -7.18 16.82 17.54
C LEU A 307 -7.99 18.10 17.73
N LYS A 308 -7.35 19.26 17.74
CA LYS A 308 -8.02 20.55 17.89
C LYS A 308 -8.81 20.95 16.64
N ASP A 309 -8.15 20.96 15.48
CA ASP A 309 -8.65 21.66 14.30
C ASP A 309 -9.64 20.81 13.49
N VAL A 310 -9.48 19.49 13.48
CA VAL A 310 -10.30 18.55 12.69
C VAL A 310 -11.29 17.77 13.56
N LEU A 311 -10.82 17.35 14.73
CA LEU A 311 -11.60 16.55 15.66
C LEU A 311 -12.30 17.38 16.73
N HIS A 312 -12.09 18.71 16.72
CA HIS A 312 -12.70 19.68 17.63
C HIS A 312 -12.57 19.28 19.12
N ALA A 313 -11.46 18.63 19.47
CA ALA A 313 -11.21 18.16 20.81
C ALA A 313 -11.02 19.34 21.77
N SER A 314 -11.68 19.28 22.92
CA SER A 314 -11.37 20.17 24.03
C SER A 314 -9.92 19.97 24.50
N VAL A 315 -9.34 20.95 25.19
CA VAL A 315 -7.98 20.82 25.73
C VAL A 315 -7.84 19.60 26.66
N GLN A 316 -8.88 19.28 27.43
CA GLN A 316 -8.91 18.12 28.33
C GLN A 316 -8.89 16.82 27.55
N GLN A 317 -9.71 16.71 26.50
CA GLN A 317 -9.75 15.54 25.63
C GLN A 317 -8.40 15.37 24.91
N ALA A 318 -7.87 16.44 24.32
CA ALA A 318 -6.59 16.41 23.63
C ALA A 318 -5.47 15.99 24.58
N ALA A 319 -5.33 16.60 25.75
CA ALA A 319 -4.31 16.24 26.74
C ALA A 319 -4.41 14.76 27.17
N THR A 320 -5.63 14.27 27.38
CA THR A 320 -5.88 12.87 27.79
C THR A 320 -5.49 11.90 26.68
N ILE A 321 -5.90 12.18 25.45
CA ILE A 321 -5.56 11.38 24.28
C ILE A 321 -4.03 11.37 24.09
N LEU A 322 -3.37 12.52 24.18
CA LEU A 322 -1.91 12.61 24.05
C LEU A 322 -1.19 11.83 25.15
N LYS A 323 -1.67 11.90 26.40
CA LYS A 323 -1.16 11.07 27.51
C LYS A 323 -1.28 9.59 27.17
N ASN A 324 -2.47 9.13 26.80
CA ASN A 324 -2.74 7.70 26.63
C ASN A 324 -2.11 7.12 25.35
N VAL A 325 -2.20 7.83 24.23
CA VAL A 325 -1.71 7.37 22.93
C VAL A 325 -0.20 7.45 22.84
N PHE A 326 0.42 8.53 23.35
CA PHE A 326 1.86 8.73 23.25
C PHE A 326 2.65 8.32 24.50
N ASN A 327 1.99 7.99 25.61
CA ASN A 327 2.61 7.86 26.92
C ASN A 327 3.44 9.12 27.28
N ALA A 328 2.91 10.29 26.91
CA ALA A 328 3.65 11.54 26.97
C ALA A 328 3.66 12.14 28.38
N SER A 329 4.82 12.65 28.82
CA SER A 329 4.91 13.41 30.07
C SER A 329 4.17 14.74 29.99
N TYR A 330 3.77 15.28 31.14
CA TYR A 330 3.11 16.58 31.26
C TYR A 330 3.88 17.74 30.58
N LYS A 331 5.22 17.68 30.54
CA LYS A 331 6.06 18.67 29.83
C LYS A 331 5.88 18.58 28.31
N VAL A 332 5.90 17.36 27.77
CA VAL A 332 5.73 17.11 26.33
C VAL A 332 4.31 17.47 25.89
N ILE A 333 3.31 17.13 26.69
CA ILE A 333 1.91 17.50 26.45
C ILE A 333 1.76 19.03 26.41
N ALA A 334 2.34 19.77 27.37
CA ALA A 334 2.27 21.23 27.37
C ALA A 334 2.84 21.85 26.08
N ARG A 335 3.97 21.33 25.59
CA ARG A 335 4.55 21.77 24.30
C ARG A 335 3.67 21.41 23.12
N ALA A 336 3.13 20.19 23.07
CA ALA A 336 2.27 19.73 21.98
C ALA A 336 0.98 20.56 21.89
N LEU A 337 0.35 20.84 23.03
CA LEU A 337 -0.86 21.67 23.09
C LEU A 337 -0.57 23.13 22.69
N LYS A 338 0.59 23.67 23.08
CA LYS A 338 1.02 25.01 22.62
C LYS A 338 1.22 25.03 21.10
N ALA A 339 1.86 24.01 20.54
CA ALA A 339 2.07 23.89 19.09
C ALA A 339 0.74 23.76 18.33
N ALA A 340 -0.28 23.13 18.94
CA ALA A 340 -1.65 23.09 18.43
C ALA A 340 -2.42 24.43 18.62
N GLY A 341 -1.83 25.40 19.31
CA GLY A 341 -2.44 26.70 19.54
C GLY A 341 -3.54 26.71 20.60
N TYR A 342 -3.53 25.80 21.58
CA TYR A 342 -4.33 26.00 22.79
C TYR A 342 -3.76 27.16 23.61
N THR A 343 -4.62 27.87 24.35
CA THR A 343 -4.19 29.03 25.13
C THR A 343 -3.33 28.60 26.32
N LEU A 344 -2.43 29.49 26.77
CA LEU A 344 -1.63 29.25 27.98
C LEU A 344 -2.51 28.89 29.20
N SER A 345 -3.66 29.56 29.36
CA SER A 345 -4.56 29.29 30.48
C SER A 345 -5.16 27.88 30.41
N GLN A 346 -5.66 27.48 29.24
CA GLN A 346 -6.16 26.12 29.02
C GLN A 346 -5.07 25.08 29.31
N ILE A 347 -3.87 25.27 28.77
CA ILE A 347 -2.74 24.36 28.95
C ILE A 347 -2.33 24.28 30.42
N ALA A 348 -2.20 25.40 31.11
CA ALA A 348 -1.77 25.44 32.50
C ALA A 348 -2.79 24.79 33.45
N SER A 349 -4.10 24.92 33.17
CA SER A 349 -5.13 24.23 33.96
C SER A 349 -5.07 22.74 33.70
N VAL A 350 -5.13 22.33 32.43
CA VAL A 350 -5.28 20.91 32.06
C VAL A 350 -4.13 20.07 32.61
N ILE A 351 -2.88 20.55 32.51
CA ILE A 351 -1.72 19.78 32.95
C ILE A 351 -1.56 19.82 34.46
N LYS A 352 -2.00 20.90 35.13
CA LYS A 352 -2.03 20.97 36.60
C LYS A 352 -3.00 19.93 37.13
N ASP A 353 -4.24 19.95 36.66
CA ASP A 353 -5.32 19.15 37.21
C ASP A 353 -5.12 17.67 36.88
N MET A 354 -4.72 17.35 35.64
CA MET A 354 -4.48 15.97 35.19
C MET A 354 -3.33 15.24 35.89
N TYR A 355 -2.32 15.98 36.37
CA TYR A 355 -1.14 15.41 37.02
C TYR A 355 -0.96 15.86 38.47
N ASN A 356 -1.96 16.54 39.04
CA ASN A 356 -1.90 17.16 40.36
C ASN A 356 -0.58 17.92 40.62
N LEU A 357 -0.20 18.80 39.67
CA LEU A 357 1.12 19.43 39.72
C LEU A 357 1.23 20.48 40.82
N THR A 358 2.40 20.53 41.46
CA THR A 358 2.82 21.66 42.28
C THR A 358 3.14 22.89 41.41
N ALA A 359 3.15 24.08 42.01
CA ALA A 359 3.53 25.32 41.33
C ALA A 359 4.90 25.22 40.61
N SER A 360 5.89 24.59 41.25
CA SER A 360 7.23 24.38 40.68
C SER A 360 7.22 23.43 39.47
N ASN A 361 6.44 22.35 39.53
CA ASN A 361 6.34 21.41 38.41
C ASN A 361 5.54 22.00 37.23
N LEU A 362 4.51 22.79 37.50
CA LEU A 362 3.81 23.56 36.47
C LEU A 362 4.77 24.56 35.80
N ALA A 363 5.56 25.30 36.58
CA ALA A 363 6.56 26.24 36.05
C ALA A 363 7.57 25.56 35.11
N LYS A 364 8.10 24.40 35.51
CA LYS A 364 8.99 23.57 34.69
C LYS A 364 8.34 23.14 33.38
N ALA A 365 7.07 22.73 33.40
CA ALA A 365 6.33 22.31 32.22
C ALA A 365 6.12 23.45 31.22
N LEU A 366 5.66 24.60 31.73
CA LEU A 366 5.40 25.77 30.90
C LEU A 366 6.69 26.38 30.35
N ARG A 367 7.79 26.39 31.13
CA ARG A 367 9.10 26.80 30.59
C ARG A 367 9.58 25.84 29.52
N TYR A 368 9.42 24.53 29.69
CA TYR A 368 9.76 23.54 28.67
C TYR A 368 8.96 23.73 27.37
N ALA A 369 7.71 24.18 27.48
CA ALA A 369 6.89 24.61 26.33
C ALA A 369 7.31 25.99 25.75
N GLY A 370 8.24 26.69 26.38
CA GLY A 370 8.77 27.98 25.92
C GLY A 370 7.90 29.18 26.27
N TYR A 371 7.16 29.14 27.38
CA TYR A 371 6.50 30.35 27.92
C TYR A 371 7.46 31.17 28.76
N THR A 372 7.29 32.50 28.79
CA THR A 372 8.15 33.42 29.53
C THR A 372 7.90 33.38 31.04
N ALA A 373 8.82 33.92 31.84
CA ALA A 373 8.67 33.99 33.29
C ALA A 373 7.40 34.75 33.72
N ASN A 374 7.07 35.87 33.05
CA ASN A 374 5.91 36.70 33.40
C ASN A 374 4.60 35.94 33.13
N GLN A 375 4.52 35.28 31.97
CA GLN A 375 3.42 34.40 31.61
C GLN A 375 3.23 33.28 32.65
N ILE A 376 4.32 32.61 33.02
CA ILE A 376 4.30 31.51 34.00
C ILE A 376 3.91 32.02 35.39
N ALA A 377 4.48 33.13 35.85
CA ALA A 377 4.16 33.76 37.13
C ALA A 377 2.67 34.09 37.24
N ALA A 378 2.07 34.66 36.19
CA ALA A 378 0.64 34.95 36.15
C ALA A 378 -0.19 33.66 36.28
N GLN A 379 0.18 32.58 35.60
CA GLN A 379 -0.54 31.30 35.73
C GLN A 379 -0.44 30.70 37.13
N ILE A 380 0.73 30.78 37.76
CA ILE A 380 0.96 30.24 39.11
C ILE A 380 0.18 31.06 40.15
N LYS A 381 0.26 32.40 40.08
CA LYS A 381 -0.52 33.31 40.92
C LYS A 381 -2.02 32.95 40.87
N ALA A 382 -2.57 32.84 39.66
CA ALA A 382 -4.00 32.55 39.48
C ALA A 382 -4.42 31.15 39.97
N ARG A 383 -3.63 30.10 39.69
CA ARG A 383 -4.07 28.70 39.92
C ARG A 383 -3.81 28.13 41.30
N PHE A 384 -2.88 28.72 42.03
CA PHE A 384 -2.48 28.27 43.36
C PHE A 384 -2.80 29.32 44.43
N ASN A 385 -3.44 30.44 44.04
CA ASN A 385 -3.54 31.63 44.89
C ASN A 385 -2.16 32.01 45.46
N ALA A 386 -1.12 31.91 44.62
CA ALA A 386 0.26 31.91 45.08
C ALA A 386 0.73 33.32 45.45
N LYS A 387 1.38 33.42 46.62
CA LYS A 387 2.08 34.63 47.06
C LYS A 387 3.44 34.77 46.35
N ILE A 388 4.02 35.97 46.40
CA ILE A 388 5.28 36.32 45.73
C ILE A 388 6.39 35.29 45.98
N ALA A 389 6.61 34.86 47.22
CA ALA A 389 7.67 33.90 47.56
C ALA A 389 7.48 32.53 46.88
N GLN A 390 6.24 32.06 46.74
CA GLN A 390 5.93 30.79 46.08
C GLN A 390 6.14 30.89 44.57
N VAL A 391 5.72 32.00 43.95
CA VAL A 391 5.99 32.27 42.52
C VAL A 391 7.49 32.36 42.27
N ALA A 392 8.23 33.09 43.09
CA ALA A 392 9.68 33.22 43.01
C ALA A 392 10.37 31.85 43.12
N SER A 393 9.93 31.01 44.06
CA SER A 393 10.47 29.66 44.26
C SER A 393 10.18 28.75 43.07
N ALA A 394 8.98 28.83 42.49
CA ALA A 394 8.59 28.05 41.33
C ALA A 394 9.37 28.47 40.06
N LEU A 395 9.57 29.77 39.85
CA LEU A 395 10.40 30.29 38.75
C LEU A 395 11.87 29.89 38.90
N LYS A 396 12.42 29.99 40.12
CA LYS A 396 13.77 29.47 40.43
C LYS A 396 13.87 27.99 40.12
N ALA A 397 12.91 27.20 40.57
CA ALA A 397 12.88 25.75 40.33
C ALA A 397 12.73 25.39 38.85
N ALA A 398 12.12 26.27 38.04
CA ALA A 398 12.08 26.12 36.60
C ALA A 398 13.41 26.51 35.91
N GLY A 399 14.36 27.12 36.63
CA GLY A 399 15.64 27.55 36.09
C GLY A 399 15.64 28.96 35.50
N TYR A 400 14.69 29.81 35.92
CA TYR A 400 14.82 31.25 35.64
C TYR A 400 15.87 31.88 36.56
N VAL A 401 16.68 32.75 35.97
CA VAL A 401 17.65 33.54 36.74
C VAL A 401 16.95 34.60 37.57
N ILE A 402 17.70 35.14 38.54
CA ILE A 402 17.17 36.04 39.56
C ILE A 402 16.60 37.33 38.96
N ASP A 403 17.25 37.95 37.98
CA ASP A 403 16.82 39.20 37.35
C ASP A 403 15.48 39.03 36.63
N VAL A 404 15.36 37.95 35.85
CA VAL A 404 14.12 37.59 35.14
C VAL A 404 12.99 37.29 36.13
N THR A 405 13.31 36.65 37.25
CA THR A 405 12.34 36.39 38.31
C THR A 405 11.89 37.68 38.99
N ALA A 406 12.80 38.60 39.27
CA ALA A 406 12.51 39.90 39.86
C ALA A 406 11.57 40.72 38.96
N LYS A 407 11.87 40.75 37.64
CA LYS A 407 11.02 41.38 36.63
C LYS A 407 9.60 40.78 36.62
N ALA A 408 9.49 39.45 36.61
CA ALA A 408 8.19 38.77 36.64
C ALA A 408 7.39 39.09 37.90
N ILE A 409 8.04 39.16 39.07
CA ILE A 409 7.39 39.53 40.33
C ILE A 409 6.89 40.97 40.26
N LYS A 410 7.74 41.92 39.84
CA LYS A 410 7.36 43.33 39.68
C LYS A 410 6.11 43.46 38.81
N GLU A 411 6.13 42.87 37.62
CA GLU A 411 5.06 43.04 36.64
C GLU A 411 3.76 42.34 37.02
N VAL A 412 3.82 41.08 37.50
CA VAL A 412 2.62 40.27 37.75
C VAL A 412 1.92 40.63 39.07
N PHE A 413 2.68 41.10 40.05
CA PHE A 413 2.13 41.50 41.36
C PHE A 413 2.01 43.00 41.54
N HIS A 414 2.48 43.81 40.58
CA HIS A 414 2.71 45.25 40.81
C HIS A 414 3.51 45.47 42.10
N ALA A 415 4.51 44.61 42.32
CA ALA A 415 5.21 44.49 43.59
C ALA A 415 6.02 45.75 43.91
N THR A 416 6.11 46.09 45.20
CA THR A 416 7.01 47.17 45.64
C THR A 416 8.47 46.72 45.60
N ALA A 417 9.42 47.67 45.63
CA ALA A 417 10.84 47.37 45.75
C ALA A 417 11.14 46.49 46.98
N THR A 418 10.41 46.71 48.08
CA THR A 418 10.52 45.93 49.31
C THR A 418 10.08 44.48 49.12
N ASP A 419 8.98 44.25 48.41
CA ASP A 419 8.46 42.91 48.13
C ASP A 419 9.42 42.11 47.25
N VAL A 420 9.95 42.76 46.20
CA VAL A 420 10.97 42.17 45.33
C VAL A 420 12.22 41.84 46.16
N ALA A 421 12.75 42.78 46.93
CA ALA A 421 13.93 42.55 47.79
C ALA A 421 13.74 41.37 48.75
N LYS A 422 12.58 41.28 49.42
CA LYS A 422 12.22 40.17 50.31
C LYS A 422 12.19 38.83 49.58
N ALA A 423 11.63 38.78 48.37
CA ALA A 423 11.58 37.57 47.56
C ALA A 423 12.98 37.12 47.13
N LEU A 424 13.81 38.04 46.63
CA LEU A 424 15.18 37.75 46.20
C LEU A 424 16.05 37.28 47.37
N TYR A 425 15.91 37.90 48.54
CA TYR A 425 16.60 37.45 49.74
C TYR A 425 16.14 36.05 50.18
N SER A 426 14.84 35.84 50.31
CA SER A 426 14.30 34.59 50.90
C SER A 426 14.50 33.37 50.00
N VAL A 427 14.37 33.54 48.69
CA VAL A 427 14.38 32.43 47.71
C VAL A 427 15.76 32.22 47.09
N TYR A 428 16.47 33.30 46.75
CA TYR A 428 17.78 33.22 46.09
C TYR A 428 18.96 33.41 47.04
N ARG A 429 18.72 33.84 48.29
CA ARG A 429 19.80 34.21 49.22
C ARG A 429 20.72 35.28 48.63
N ALA A 430 20.17 36.17 47.82
CA ALA A 430 20.94 37.19 47.12
C ALA A 430 21.56 38.19 48.11
N PRO A 431 22.83 38.57 47.90
CA PRO A 431 23.49 39.58 48.71
C PRO A 431 22.91 40.98 48.42
N ALA A 432 23.05 41.88 49.40
CA ALA A 432 22.49 43.24 49.35
C ALA A 432 22.83 43.99 48.05
N LYS A 433 24.11 43.97 47.65
CA LYS A 433 24.60 44.65 46.44
C LYS A 433 23.92 44.15 45.16
N VAL A 434 23.64 42.86 45.07
CA VAL A 434 22.94 42.26 43.92
C VAL A 434 21.48 42.70 43.91
N ILE A 435 20.81 42.70 45.06
CA ILE A 435 19.42 43.15 45.16
C ILE A 435 19.30 44.63 44.79
N GLU A 436 20.17 45.48 45.32
CA GLU A 436 20.18 46.92 45.00
C GLU A 436 20.37 47.16 43.50
N LYS A 437 21.32 46.46 42.86
CA LYS A 437 21.51 46.52 41.41
C LYS A 437 20.24 46.12 40.65
N ILE A 438 19.64 44.98 40.99
CA ILE A 438 18.42 44.50 40.32
C ILE A 438 17.27 45.49 40.48
N LEU A 439 17.10 46.11 41.65
CA LEU A 439 16.05 47.10 41.85
C LEU A 439 16.27 48.37 41.02
N ASN A 440 17.53 48.81 40.86
CA ASN A 440 17.89 49.89 39.95
C ASN A 440 17.60 49.51 38.49
N ASP A 441 18.00 48.32 38.05
CA ASP A 441 17.77 47.80 36.69
C ASP A 441 16.28 47.64 36.38
N LEU A 442 15.46 47.41 37.40
CA LEU A 442 14.00 47.40 37.28
C LEU A 442 13.37 48.80 37.32
N HIS A 443 14.14 49.88 37.44
CA HIS A 443 13.66 51.26 37.50
C HIS A 443 12.73 51.55 38.68
N TYR A 444 13.05 51.06 39.88
CA TYR A 444 12.46 51.62 41.11
C TYR A 444 13.15 52.95 41.46
N SER A 445 12.44 53.87 42.11
CA SER A 445 13.04 55.16 42.49
C SER A 445 14.09 54.98 43.61
N PRO A 446 15.08 55.88 43.71
CA PRO A 446 16.09 55.82 44.78
C PRO A 446 15.48 55.74 46.19
N ALA A 447 14.35 56.42 46.43
CA ALA A 447 13.63 56.37 47.71
C ALA A 447 13.01 55.00 48.00
N GLN A 448 12.42 54.36 46.98
CA GLN A 448 11.88 53.01 47.08
C GLN A 448 13.00 51.99 47.36
N ILE A 449 14.14 52.14 46.69
CA ILE A 449 15.30 51.26 46.86
C ILE A 449 15.89 51.42 48.27
N LYS A 450 16.10 52.66 48.73
CA LYS A 450 16.57 52.93 50.10
C LYS A 450 15.65 52.29 51.15
N THR A 451 14.34 52.39 50.96
CA THR A 451 13.34 51.77 51.85
C THR A 451 13.44 50.23 51.84
N ALA A 452 13.53 49.63 50.65
CA ALA A 452 13.69 48.19 50.49
C ALA A 452 14.98 47.67 51.15
N MET A 453 16.09 48.39 51.00
CA MET A 453 17.39 48.01 51.55
C MET A 453 17.46 48.17 53.08
N ARG A 454 16.76 49.14 53.67
CA ARG A 454 16.58 49.22 55.14
C ARG A 454 15.82 48.00 55.66
N SER A 455 14.72 47.64 55.01
CA SER A 455 13.94 46.44 55.36
C SER A 455 14.78 45.16 55.24
N TYR A 456 15.58 45.02 54.19
CA TYR A 456 16.51 43.90 54.00
C TYR A 456 17.51 43.75 55.16
N ARG A 457 18.15 44.84 55.59
CA ARG A 457 19.11 44.83 56.71
C ARG A 457 18.46 44.36 58.01
N GLY A 458 17.23 44.83 58.29
CA GLY A 458 16.45 44.36 59.43
C GLY A 458 16.17 42.85 59.39
N ILE A 459 15.80 42.30 58.23
CA ILE A 459 15.57 40.86 58.06
C ILE A 459 16.86 40.05 58.23
N ARG A 460 18.01 40.54 57.73
CA ARG A 460 19.31 39.88 57.91
C ARG A 460 19.68 39.81 59.39
N ASN A 461 19.56 40.92 60.12
CA ASN A 461 19.93 40.99 61.54
C ASN A 461 19.09 40.02 62.40
N ILE A 462 17.77 39.94 62.18
CA ILE A 462 16.89 38.99 62.90
C ILE A 462 17.33 37.53 62.64
N ARG A 463 17.74 37.21 61.42
CA ARG A 463 18.13 35.84 61.05
C ARG A 463 19.51 35.46 61.58
N THR A 464 20.46 36.40 61.65
CA THR A 464 21.76 36.22 62.29
C THR A 464 21.58 35.93 63.79
N ILE A 465 20.74 36.72 64.48
CA ILE A 465 20.45 36.53 65.92
C ILE A 465 19.80 35.17 66.20
N ARG A 466 18.90 34.68 65.34
CA ARG A 466 18.30 33.33 65.50
C ARG A 466 19.27 32.19 65.22
N ARG A 467 20.35 32.43 64.46
CA ARG A 467 21.39 31.43 64.14
C ARG A 467 22.49 31.34 65.21
N THR A 468 22.60 32.36 66.07
CA THR A 468 23.57 32.41 67.18
C THR A 468 22.95 32.04 68.52
N LYS A 469 21.64 31.76 68.57
CA LYS A 469 20.87 31.45 69.79
C LYS A 469 20.26 30.03 69.81
N GLY A 470 20.60 29.19 68.85
CA GLY A 470 20.25 27.77 68.78
C GLY A 470 21.35 27.06 68.00
#